data_AF-A0A0D0DYD5-F1
#
_entry.id   AF-A0A0D0DYD5-F1
#
_cell.length_a   1.000
_cell.length_b   1.000
_cell.length_c   1.000
_cell.angle_alpha   90.00
_cell.angle_beta   90.00
_cell.angle_gamma   90.00
#
_symmetry.space_group_name_H-M   'P 1'
#
loop_
_entity.id
_entity.type
_entity.pdbx_description
1 polymer ?
#
loop_
_entity_poly.entity_id
_entity_poly.type
_entity_poly.pdbx_seq_one_letter_code
_entity_poly.pdbx_strand_id
1 'polypeptide(L)'
;MALGLTLYDVLGIPKDATTDGVRKAYKTKALETHPDKLEPTASARERRAAEGKFRNVCDAFQVLSDPTKRKAYDDRIQRAQSNQKAWDQERERRNKEREEWARQSKERSEARMRARAEFYQNIRKIKEQKEMHAKLVDQFYQELRDRNPEWEIRRQEVLQRKEMREKGQIPKRHTSR
;
A
#
# COMPACT_ATOMS: atom_id res chain seq x y z
N MET A 1 -2.19 20.07 -14.85
CA MET A 1 -0.82 20.56 -15.04
C MET A 1 -0.89 21.79 -15.92
N ALA A 2 -0.50 22.96 -15.42
CA ALA A 2 -0.41 24.15 -16.26
C ALA A 2 0.76 23.95 -17.23
N LEU A 3 0.45 23.67 -18.50
CA LEU A 3 1.43 23.62 -19.57
C LEU A 3 2.03 25.03 -19.68
N GLY A 4 3.21 25.22 -19.09
CA GLY A 4 4.02 26.39 -19.37
C GLY A 4 4.33 26.38 -20.86
N LEU A 5 3.62 27.22 -21.62
CA LEU A 5 3.81 27.38 -23.05
C LEU A 5 5.30 27.62 -23.31
N THR A 6 5.92 26.76 -24.11
CA THR A 6 7.30 26.98 -24.53
C THR A 6 7.36 28.19 -25.46
N LEU A 7 8.53 28.81 -25.63
CA LEU A 7 8.69 29.93 -26.56
C LEU A 7 8.36 29.51 -28.01
N TYR A 8 8.56 28.23 -28.32
CA TYR A 8 8.15 27.62 -29.59
C TYR A 8 6.62 27.55 -29.72
N ASP A 9 5.91 27.15 -28.65
CA ASP A 9 4.43 27.12 -28.62
C ASP A 9 3.82 28.52 -28.72
N VAL A 10 4.48 29.52 -28.11
CA VAL A 10 4.05 30.93 -28.19
C VAL A 10 4.08 31.42 -29.64
N LEU A 11 5.12 31.09 -30.40
CA LEU A 11 5.22 31.38 -31.84
C LEU A 11 4.45 30.40 -32.72
N GLY A 12 4.01 29.26 -32.18
CA GLY A 12 3.30 28.22 -32.92
C GLY A 12 4.18 27.47 -33.92
N ILE A 13 5.46 27.31 -33.61
CA ILE A 13 6.45 26.66 -34.48
C ILE A 13 7.00 25.39 -33.84
N PRO A 14 7.44 24.40 -34.63
CA PRO A 14 8.15 23.26 -34.09
C PRO A 14 9.55 23.67 -33.57
N LYS A 15 10.08 22.92 -32.60
CA LYS A 15 11.40 23.14 -32.00
C LYS A 15 12.56 23.08 -33.01
N ASP A 16 12.33 22.42 -34.12
CA ASP A 16 13.23 22.16 -35.26
C ASP A 16 13.11 23.24 -36.35
N ALA A 17 12.30 24.28 -36.15
CA ALA A 17 12.17 25.39 -37.10
C ALA A 17 13.49 26.13 -37.33
N THR A 18 13.74 26.53 -38.59
CA THR A 18 14.88 27.36 -38.98
C THR A 18 14.72 28.80 -38.47
N THR A 19 15.83 29.56 -38.44
CA THR A 19 15.82 30.98 -38.06
C THR A 19 14.89 31.83 -38.93
N ASP A 20 14.79 31.52 -40.22
CA ASP A 20 13.84 32.16 -41.13
C ASP A 20 12.38 31.76 -40.83
N GLY A 21 12.15 30.52 -40.42
CA GLY A 21 10.85 30.07 -39.92
C GLY A 21 10.41 30.84 -38.67
N VAL A 22 11.33 31.07 -37.73
CA VAL A 22 11.09 31.89 -36.52
C VAL A 22 10.72 33.34 -36.88
N ARG A 23 11.45 33.95 -37.82
CA ARG A 23 11.17 35.32 -38.30
C ARG A 23 9.82 35.43 -39.00
N LYS A 24 9.46 34.45 -39.83
CA LYS A 24 8.17 34.41 -40.53
C LYS A 24 7.02 34.27 -39.52
N ALA A 25 7.14 33.34 -38.58
CA ALA A 25 6.14 33.12 -37.55
C ALA A 25 5.94 34.35 -36.65
N TYR A 26 7.03 35.04 -36.28
CA TYR A 26 6.96 36.29 -35.54
C TYR A 26 6.15 37.36 -36.30
N LYS A 27 6.42 37.57 -37.59
CA LYS A 27 5.67 38.55 -38.40
C LYS A 27 4.17 38.23 -38.44
N THR A 28 3.81 36.98 -38.67
CA THR A 28 2.41 36.54 -38.68
C THR A 28 1.74 36.74 -37.32
N LYS A 29 2.36 36.27 -36.24
CA LYS A 29 1.85 36.40 -34.87
C LYS A 29 1.79 37.84 -34.38
N ALA A 30 2.76 38.68 -34.73
CA ALA A 30 2.77 40.10 -34.41
C ALA A 30 1.57 40.82 -35.05
N LEU A 31 1.26 40.52 -36.31
CA LEU A 31 0.09 41.07 -37.01
C LEU A 31 -1.24 40.58 -36.42
N GLU A 32 -1.29 39.33 -35.95
CA GLU A 32 -2.49 38.76 -35.31
C GLU A 32 -2.74 39.32 -33.90
N THR A 33 -1.67 39.60 -33.15
CA THR A 33 -1.72 40.05 -31.76
C THR A 33 -1.64 41.58 -31.61
N HIS A 34 -1.53 42.32 -32.72
CA HIS A 34 -1.38 43.77 -32.68
C HIS A 34 -2.65 44.43 -32.13
N PRO A 35 -2.54 45.35 -31.14
CA PRO A 35 -3.70 45.98 -30.51
C PRO A 35 -4.50 46.89 -31.47
N ASP A 36 -3.91 47.31 -32.59
CA ASP A 36 -4.57 48.10 -33.64
C ASP A 36 -5.58 47.29 -34.46
N LYS A 37 -5.49 45.96 -34.42
CA LYS A 37 -6.48 45.07 -35.06
C LYS A 37 -7.75 44.86 -34.21
N LEU A 38 -7.78 45.44 -33.00
CA LEU A 38 -8.94 45.35 -32.12
C LEU A 38 -9.92 46.47 -32.47
N GLU A 39 -11.20 46.10 -32.56
CA GLU A 39 -12.29 47.05 -32.75
C GLU A 39 -12.24 48.16 -31.67
N PRO A 40 -12.63 49.41 -31.99
CA PRO A 40 -12.67 50.51 -31.01
C PRO A 40 -13.51 50.19 -29.77
N THR A 41 -14.48 49.29 -29.91
CA THR A 41 -15.40 48.79 -28.87
C THR A 41 -14.79 47.70 -27.97
N ALA A 42 -13.58 47.23 -28.25
CA ALA A 42 -12.94 46.17 -27.47
C ALA A 42 -12.71 46.58 -26.01
N SER A 43 -13.10 45.70 -25.09
CA SER A 43 -13.00 45.91 -23.65
C SER A 43 -11.55 46.14 -23.21
N ALA A 44 -11.35 46.89 -22.13
CA ALA A 44 -10.04 47.07 -21.51
C ALA A 44 -9.35 45.72 -21.19
N ARG A 45 -10.13 44.67 -20.91
CA ARG A 45 -9.63 43.30 -20.71
C ARG A 45 -9.05 42.68 -21.98
N GLU A 46 -9.69 42.89 -23.12
CA GLU A 46 -9.27 42.35 -24.41
C GLU A 46 -8.02 43.05 -24.92
N ARG A 47 -7.96 44.37 -24.76
CA ARG A 47 -6.75 45.16 -25.05
C ARG A 47 -5.55 44.70 -24.22
N ARG A 48 -5.72 44.52 -22.90
CA ARG A 48 -4.67 43.96 -22.03
C ARG A 48 -4.26 42.54 -22.42
N ALA A 49 -5.22 41.70 -22.81
CA ALA A 49 -4.93 40.33 -23.22
C ALA A 49 -4.13 40.29 -24.54
N ALA A 50 -4.46 41.14 -25.51
CA ALA A 50 -3.70 41.28 -26.76
C ALA A 50 -2.29 41.81 -26.50
N GLU A 51 -2.15 42.84 -25.66
CA GLU A 51 -0.85 43.38 -25.28
C GLU A 51 0.04 42.34 -24.57
N GLY A 52 -0.55 41.54 -23.67
CA GLY A 52 0.16 40.43 -23.03
C GLY A 52 0.60 39.35 -24.01
N LYS A 53 -0.25 38.98 -24.98
CA LYS A 53 0.11 38.02 -26.04
C LYS A 53 1.21 38.56 -26.95
N PHE A 54 1.13 39.83 -27.34
CA PHE A 54 2.13 40.50 -28.16
C PHE A 54 3.50 40.52 -27.45
N ARG A 55 3.50 40.84 -26.15
CA ARG A 55 4.71 40.81 -25.32
C ARG A 55 5.35 39.41 -25.30
N ASN A 56 4.54 38.37 -25.07
CA ASN A 56 5.03 36.99 -25.11
C ASN A 56 5.62 36.62 -26.47
N VAL A 57 5.01 37.06 -27.57
CA VAL A 57 5.51 36.83 -28.94
C VAL A 57 6.84 37.54 -29.18
N CYS A 58 7.00 38.78 -28.71
CA CYS A 58 8.26 39.52 -28.77
C CYS A 58 9.36 38.86 -27.93
N ASP A 59 9.05 38.47 -26.69
CA ASP A 59 10.00 37.80 -25.80
C ASP A 59 10.46 36.45 -26.39
N ALA A 60 9.52 35.68 -26.97
CA ALA A 60 9.84 34.44 -27.67
C ALA A 60 10.76 34.67 -28.88
N PHE A 61 10.49 35.69 -29.68
CA PHE A 61 11.34 36.04 -30.81
C PHE A 61 12.74 36.50 -30.36
N GLN A 62 12.85 37.28 -29.28
CA GLN A 62 14.13 37.78 -28.78
C GLN A 62 15.09 36.66 -28.35
N VAL A 63 14.55 35.55 -27.83
CA VAL A 63 15.33 34.38 -27.42
C VAL A 63 15.57 33.43 -28.58
N LEU A 64 14.58 33.19 -29.43
CA LEU A 64 14.66 32.19 -30.52
C LEU A 64 15.35 32.69 -31.79
N SER A 65 15.47 34.01 -31.99
CA SER A 65 16.14 34.60 -33.15
C SER A 65 17.66 34.54 -33.08
N ASP A 66 18.24 34.54 -31.88
CA ASP A 66 19.68 34.44 -31.64
C ASP A 66 20.07 32.98 -31.37
N PRO A 67 20.95 32.37 -32.19
CA PRO A 67 21.39 30.98 -32.00
C PRO A 67 21.97 30.69 -30.61
N THR A 68 22.67 31.65 -30.01
CA THR A 68 23.29 31.51 -28.69
C THR A 68 22.24 31.45 -27.59
N LYS A 69 21.25 32.36 -27.64
CA LYS A 69 20.15 32.42 -26.68
C LYS A 69 19.21 31.22 -26.84
N ARG A 70 18.95 30.80 -28.08
CA ARG A 70 18.17 29.59 -28.38
C ARG A 70 18.82 28.35 -27.78
N LYS A 71 20.13 28.16 -27.99
CA LYS A 71 20.86 27.03 -27.39
C LYS A 71 20.79 27.04 -25.86
N ALA A 72 21.01 28.19 -25.23
CA ALA A 72 20.92 28.31 -23.77
C ALA A 72 19.51 28.00 -23.24
N TYR A 73 18.47 28.41 -23.98
CA TYR A 73 17.07 28.09 -23.66
C TYR A 73 16.78 26.59 -23.78
N ASP A 74 17.21 25.97 -24.88
CA ASP A 74 17.04 24.54 -25.13
C ASP A 74 17.78 23.70 -24.07
N ASP A 75 19.02 24.05 -23.73
CA ASP A 75 19.80 23.40 -22.67
C ASP A 75 19.10 23.51 -21.32
N ARG A 76 18.49 24.65 -21.00
CA ARG A 76 17.74 24.85 -19.76
C ARG A 76 16.50 23.96 -19.71
N ILE A 77 15.74 23.86 -20.81
CA ILE A 77 14.58 22.98 -20.89
C ILE A 77 15.01 21.52 -20.74
N GLN A 78 16.06 21.09 -21.44
CA GLN A 78 16.55 19.72 -21.36
C GLN A 78 17.00 19.35 -19.95
N ARG A 79 17.72 20.23 -19.25
CA ARG A 79 18.10 20.02 -17.85
C ARG A 79 16.89 19.94 -16.93
N ALA A 80 15.90 20.82 -17.11
CA ALA A 80 14.67 20.78 -16.32
C ALA A 80 13.88 19.48 -16.54
N GLN A 81 13.74 19.03 -17.78
CA GLN A 81 13.08 17.78 -18.14
C GLN A 81 13.83 16.55 -17.60
N SER A 82 15.16 16.56 -17.70
CA SER A 82 16.01 15.47 -17.19
C SER A 82 15.93 15.37 -15.66
N ASN A 83 15.99 16.51 -14.97
CA ASN A 83 15.80 16.58 -13.52
C ASN A 83 14.41 16.07 -13.13
N GLN A 84 13.35 16.54 -13.80
CA GLN A 84 11.97 16.09 -13.55
C GLN A 84 11.83 14.57 -13.69
N LYS A 85 12.41 13.98 -14.74
CA LYS A 85 12.39 12.53 -14.96
C LYS A 85 13.06 11.76 -13.83
N ALA A 86 14.18 12.25 -13.30
CA ALA A 86 14.85 11.65 -12.15
C ALA A 86 13.99 11.70 -10.88
N TRP A 87 13.31 12.84 -10.62
CA TRP A 87 12.38 12.98 -9.50
C TRP A 87 11.16 12.07 -9.62
N ASP A 88 10.63 11.87 -10.82
CA ASP A 88 9.50 10.98 -11.05
C ASP A 88 9.88 9.51 -10.86
N GLN A 89 11.07 9.10 -11.34
CA GLN A 89 11.62 7.75 -11.12
C GLN A 89 11.84 7.45 -9.64
N GLU A 90 12.44 8.38 -8.89
CA GLU A 90 12.65 8.20 -7.45
C GLU A 90 11.32 8.13 -6.68
N ARG A 91 10.32 8.94 -7.07
CA ARG A 91 8.99 8.91 -6.45
C ARG A 91 8.31 7.56 -6.68
N GLU A 92 8.41 7.01 -7.89
CA GLU A 92 7.87 5.69 -8.22
C GLU A 92 8.58 4.59 -7.43
N ARG A 93 9.91 4.63 -7.34
CA ARG A 93 10.71 3.71 -6.52
C ARG A 93 10.24 3.70 -5.07
N ARG A 94 10.07 4.88 -4.46
CA ARG A 94 9.59 5.02 -3.09
C ARG A 94 8.13 4.58 -2.91
N ASN A 95 7.28 4.76 -3.92
CA ASN A 95 5.91 4.22 -3.87
C ASN A 95 5.91 2.70 -3.89
N LYS A 96 6.70 2.08 -4.75
CA LYS A 96 6.86 0.61 -4.79
C LYS A 96 7.39 0.07 -3.47
N GLU A 97 8.41 0.69 -2.89
CA GLU A 97 8.91 0.31 -1.56
C GLU A 97 7.83 0.41 -0.48
N ARG A 98 7.00 1.46 -0.51
CA ARG A 98 5.88 1.62 0.44
C ARG A 98 4.81 0.54 0.25
N GLU A 99 4.44 0.24 -0.99
CA GLU A 99 3.46 -0.80 -1.32
C GLU A 99 3.97 -2.18 -0.92
N GLU A 100 5.23 -2.47 -1.18
CA GLU A 100 5.89 -3.71 -0.75
C GLU A 100 5.95 -3.81 0.77
N TRP A 101 6.31 -2.73 1.46
CA TRP A 101 6.30 -2.69 2.92
C TRP A 101 4.89 -2.91 3.48
N ALA A 102 3.87 -2.27 2.90
CA ALA A 102 2.48 -2.47 3.27
C ALA A 102 2.02 -3.92 3.04
N ARG A 103 2.38 -4.51 1.89
CA ARG A 103 2.11 -5.90 1.55
C ARG A 103 2.76 -6.86 2.55
N GLN A 104 4.05 -6.69 2.82
CA GLN A 104 4.77 -7.51 3.80
C GLN A 104 4.20 -7.34 5.21
N SER A 105 3.81 -6.12 5.59
CA SER A 105 3.20 -5.86 6.89
C SER A 105 1.86 -6.56 7.02
N LYS A 106 1.03 -6.49 5.97
CA LYS A 106 -0.26 -7.18 5.89
C LYS A 106 -0.08 -8.70 5.97
N GLU A 107 0.84 -9.26 5.18
CA GLU A 107 1.17 -10.69 5.18
C GLU A 107 1.66 -11.15 6.56
N ARG A 108 2.55 -10.40 7.21
CA ARG A 108 2.99 -10.71 8.58
C ARG A 108 1.83 -10.67 9.57
N SER A 109 0.92 -9.72 9.42
CA SER A 109 -0.28 -9.64 10.27
C SER A 109 -1.21 -10.83 10.04
N GLU A 110 -1.47 -11.18 8.79
CA GLU A 110 -2.29 -12.32 8.41
C GLU A 110 -1.67 -13.65 8.86
N ALA A 111 -0.35 -13.82 8.74
CA ALA A 111 0.38 -14.98 9.23
C ALA A 111 0.24 -15.14 10.75
N ARG A 112 0.37 -14.04 11.51
CA ARG A 112 0.12 -14.05 12.97
C ARG A 112 -1.32 -14.46 13.29
N MET A 113 -2.29 -13.93 12.56
CA MET A 113 -3.70 -14.25 12.77
C MET A 113 -4.02 -15.70 12.40
N ARG A 114 -3.47 -16.22 11.30
CA ARG A 114 -3.59 -17.62 10.89
C ARG A 114 -2.99 -18.55 11.94
N ALA A 115 -1.76 -18.30 12.38
CA ALA A 115 -1.11 -19.11 13.41
C ALA A 115 -1.93 -19.14 14.71
N ARG A 116 -2.51 -17.99 15.10
CA ARG A 116 -3.41 -17.90 16.25
C ARG A 116 -4.69 -18.71 16.05
N ALA A 117 -5.31 -18.65 14.87
CA ALA A 117 -6.50 -19.43 14.55
C ALA A 117 -6.21 -20.93 14.58
N GLU A 118 -5.09 -21.36 13.98
CA GLU A 118 -4.62 -22.75 13.99
C GLU A 118 -4.39 -23.27 15.42
N PHE A 119 -3.76 -22.47 16.28
CA PHE A 119 -3.56 -22.80 17.68
C PHE A 119 -4.89 -23.11 18.39
N TYR A 120 -5.90 -22.26 18.25
CA TYR A 120 -7.21 -22.50 18.87
C TYR A 120 -7.93 -23.72 18.32
N GLN A 121 -7.84 -23.96 17.01
CA GLN A 121 -8.39 -25.17 16.40
C GLN A 121 -7.72 -26.42 16.96
N ASN A 122 -6.39 -26.39 17.15
CA ASN A 122 -5.67 -27.53 17.73
C ASN A 122 -6.07 -27.78 19.18
N ILE A 123 -6.16 -26.73 20.01
CA ILE A 123 -6.64 -26.86 21.40
C ILE A 123 -8.05 -27.46 21.45
N ARG A 124 -8.94 -27.02 20.56
CA ARG A 124 -10.29 -27.59 20.45
C ARG A 124 -10.26 -29.08 20.14
N LYS A 125 -9.49 -29.50 19.12
CA LYS A 125 -9.33 -30.91 18.76
C LYS A 125 -8.79 -31.75 19.92
N ILE A 126 -7.80 -31.24 20.65
CA ILE A 126 -7.25 -31.93 21.83
C ILE A 126 -8.31 -32.11 22.91
N LYS A 127 -9.14 -31.09 23.17
CA LYS A 127 -10.24 -31.20 24.15
C LYS A 127 -11.28 -32.23 23.70
N GLU A 128 -11.71 -32.17 22.45
CA GLU A 128 -12.66 -33.13 21.87
C GLU A 128 -12.13 -34.57 21.94
N GLN A 129 -10.84 -34.77 21.61
CA GLN A 129 -10.19 -36.08 21.71
C GLN A 129 -10.10 -36.58 23.16
N LYS A 130 -9.75 -35.70 24.10
CA LYS A 130 -9.73 -36.05 25.53
C LYS A 130 -11.11 -36.43 26.05
N GLU A 131 -12.15 -35.72 25.62
CA GLU A 131 -13.53 -36.00 26.00
C GLU A 131 -14.02 -37.33 25.40
N MET A 132 -13.71 -37.58 24.12
CA MET A 132 -13.95 -38.87 23.47
C MET A 132 -13.26 -40.03 24.20
N HIS A 133 -11.99 -39.84 24.57
CA HIS A 133 -11.23 -40.84 25.32
C HIS A 133 -11.84 -41.10 26.70
N ALA A 134 -12.25 -40.04 27.43
CA ALA A 134 -12.94 -40.17 28.71
C ALA A 134 -14.24 -40.96 28.56
N LYS A 135 -15.06 -40.67 27.55
CA LYS A 135 -16.30 -41.42 27.26
C LYS A 135 -16.03 -42.89 26.94
N LEU A 136 -15.00 -43.19 26.16
CA LEU A 136 -14.64 -44.57 25.83
C LEU A 136 -14.18 -45.34 27.07
N VAL A 137 -13.39 -44.70 27.94
CA VAL A 137 -12.94 -45.27 29.22
C VAL A 137 -14.13 -45.53 30.13
N ASP A 138 -15.05 -44.57 30.26
CA ASP A 138 -16.26 -44.74 31.06
C ASP A 138 -17.12 -45.90 30.52
N GLN A 139 -17.33 -45.96 29.20
CA GLN A 139 -18.06 -47.05 28.57
C GLN A 139 -17.41 -48.41 28.86
N PHE A 140 -16.09 -48.52 28.72
CA PHE A 140 -15.36 -49.75 29.03
C PHE A 140 -15.53 -50.17 30.49
N TYR A 141 -15.50 -49.23 31.44
CA TYR A 141 -15.74 -49.54 32.85
C TYR A 141 -17.18 -49.96 33.15
N GLN A 142 -18.17 -49.40 32.45
CA GLN A 142 -19.56 -49.87 32.56
C GLN A 142 -19.69 -51.31 32.03
N GLU A 143 -19.12 -51.61 30.87
CA GLU A 143 -19.13 -52.98 30.32
C GLU A 143 -18.43 -54.00 31.24
N LEU A 144 -17.32 -53.60 31.88
CA LEU A 144 -16.66 -54.43 32.89
C LEU A 144 -17.53 -54.67 34.13
N ARG A 145 -18.22 -53.63 34.60
CA ARG A 145 -19.17 -53.74 35.72
C ARG A 145 -20.30 -54.71 35.38
N ASP A 146 -20.85 -54.61 34.18
CA ASP A 146 -21.96 -55.45 33.75
C ASP A 146 -21.54 -56.93 33.60
N ARG A 147 -20.31 -57.19 33.15
CA ARG A 147 -19.76 -58.55 32.99
C ARG A 147 -19.25 -59.18 34.28
N ASN A 148 -18.86 -58.39 35.28
CA ASN A 148 -18.29 -58.88 36.53
C ASN A 148 -18.90 -58.13 37.73
N PRO A 149 -20.12 -58.52 38.16
CA PRO A 149 -20.83 -57.83 39.25
C PRO A 149 -20.11 -57.92 40.60
N GLU A 150 -19.26 -58.93 40.83
CA GLU A 150 -18.44 -59.02 42.05
C GLU A 150 -17.38 -57.92 42.16
N TRP A 151 -16.98 -57.31 41.04
CA TRP A 151 -15.95 -56.27 41.02
C TRP A 151 -16.37 -55.03 41.81
N GLU A 152 -17.65 -54.62 41.70
CA GLU A 152 -18.16 -53.45 42.43
C GLU A 152 -18.24 -53.75 43.94
N ILE A 153 -18.57 -54.98 44.32
CA ILE A 153 -18.57 -55.43 45.73
C ILE A 153 -17.16 -55.29 46.31
N ARG A 154 -16.13 -55.84 45.63
CA ARG A 154 -14.73 -55.72 46.08
C ARG A 154 -14.24 -54.27 46.11
N ARG A 155 -14.68 -53.44 45.17
CA ARG A 155 -14.35 -52.00 45.13
C ARG A 155 -14.92 -51.26 46.33
N GLN A 156 -16.18 -51.52 46.69
CA GLN A 156 -16.82 -50.95 47.88
C GLN A 156 -16.11 -51.39 49.16
N GLU A 157 -15.73 -52.68 49.26
CA GLU A 157 -14.94 -53.18 50.38
C GLU A 157 -13.58 -52.47 50.51
N VAL A 158 -12.89 -52.21 49.39
CA VAL A 158 -11.61 -51.48 49.39
C VAL A 158 -11.79 -50.02 49.81
N LEU A 159 -12.84 -49.34 49.33
CA LEU A 159 -13.16 -47.96 49.71
C LEU A 159 -13.54 -47.85 51.19
N GLN A 160 -14.44 -48.72 51.67
CA GLN A 160 -14.79 -48.80 53.09
C GLN A 160 -13.55 -49.08 53.94
N ARG A 161 -12.69 -50.00 53.53
CA ARG A 161 -11.44 -50.30 54.24
C ARG A 161 -10.46 -49.11 54.24
N LYS A 162 -10.47 -48.28 53.20
CA LYS A 162 -9.68 -47.05 53.13
C LYS A 162 -10.26 -45.97 54.06
N GLU A 163 -11.57 -45.77 54.07
CA GLU A 163 -12.24 -44.86 55.01
C GLU A 163 -12.02 -45.28 56.46
N MET A 164 -12.10 -46.58 56.75
CA MET A 164 -11.85 -47.12 58.09
C MET A 164 -10.39 -46.91 58.53
N ARG A 165 -9.43 -46.86 57.59
CA ARG A 165 -8.03 -46.46 57.86
C ARG A 165 -7.89 -44.96 58.08
N GLU A 166 -8.60 -44.13 57.32
CA GLU A 166 -8.60 -42.67 57.49
C GLU A 166 -9.26 -42.25 58.81
N LYS A 167 -10.31 -42.96 59.24
CA LYS A 167 -10.96 -42.80 60.55
C LYS A 167 -10.19 -43.44 61.71
N GLY A 168 -9.01 -44.01 61.46
CA GLY A 168 -8.14 -44.59 62.49
C GLY A 168 -8.64 -45.91 63.10
N GLN A 169 -9.69 -46.52 62.54
CA GLN A 169 -10.30 -47.76 63.05
C GLN A 169 -9.55 -49.03 62.62
N ILE A 170 -8.62 -48.92 61.66
CA ILE A 170 -7.77 -50.03 61.19
C ILE A 170 -6.30 -49.58 61.18
N PRO A 171 -5.36 -50.37 61.73
CA PRO A 171 -3.94 -50.02 61.71
C PRO A 171 -3.41 -49.91 60.27
N LYS A 172 -2.60 -48.88 60.00
CA LYS A 172 -1.88 -48.76 58.72
C LYS A 172 -0.96 -49.96 58.57
N ARG A 173 -1.07 -50.69 57.44
CA ARG A 173 -0.12 -51.76 57.11
C ARG A 173 1.28 -51.14 57.08
N HIS A 174 2.14 -51.52 58.01
CA HIS A 174 3.57 -51.32 57.87
C HIS A 174 4.03 -52.28 56.78
N THR A 175 4.28 -51.75 55.59
CA THR A 175 5.01 -52.47 54.57
C THR A 175 6.49 -52.38 54.93
N SER A 176 7.01 -53.40 55.62
CA SER A 176 8.46 -53.62 55.65
C SER A 176 8.90 -54.11 54.27
N ARG A 177 9.73 -53.26 53.63
CA ARG A 177 10.60 -53.47 52.47
C ARG A 177 9.98 -54.07 51.20
#